data_AF-A0A838JDN5-F1
#
_entry.id   AF-A0A838JDN5-F1
#
_cell.length_a   1.000
_cell.length_b   1.000
_cell.length_c   1.000
_cell.angle_alpha   90.00
_cell.angle_beta   90.00
_cell.angle_gamma   90.00
#
_symmetry.space_group_name_H-M   'P 1'
#
loop_
_entity.id
_entity.type
_entity.pdbx_description
1 polymer ?
#
loop_
_entity_poly.entity_id
_entity_poly.type
_entity_poly.pdbx_seq_one_letter_code
_entity_poly.pdbx_strand_id
1 'polypeptide(L)' 'GTLSTAEAISVMNSGLALAGHFGDGRLGAGDLAAGLQGAVVKDPVQDQIVWHEYLETVVKEREGWKDLYRACRQLG' A
#
# COMPACT_ATOMS: atom_id res chain seq x y z
N GLY A 1 -11.67 -10.17 2.83
CA GLY A 1 -10.79 -11.28 2.39
C GLY A 1 -9.39 -11.07 2.96
N THR A 2 -8.51 -12.04 2.81
CA THR A 2 -7.07 -11.88 3.12
C THR A 2 -6.29 -11.75 1.83
N LEU A 3 -5.15 -11.07 1.88
CA LEU A 3 -4.19 -11.02 0.77
C LEU A 3 -3.75 -12.45 0.41
N SER A 4 -3.83 -12.83 -0.87
CA SER A 4 -3.30 -14.11 -1.34
C SER A 4 -1.78 -14.07 -1.49
N THR A 5 -1.13 -15.24 -1.55
CA THR A 5 0.32 -15.33 -1.79
C THR A 5 0.72 -14.70 -3.12
N ALA A 6 -0.08 -14.88 -4.17
CA ALA A 6 0.19 -14.29 -5.48
C ALA A 6 0.13 -12.77 -5.44
N GLU A 7 -0.85 -12.19 -4.73
CA GLU A 7 -0.94 -10.75 -4.54
C GLU A 7 0.23 -10.21 -3.71
N ALA A 8 0.63 -10.90 -2.64
CA ALA A 8 1.80 -10.52 -1.86
C ALA A 8 3.08 -10.47 -2.70
N ILE A 9 3.32 -11.49 -3.53
CA ILE A 9 4.46 -11.53 -4.45
C ILE A 9 4.36 -10.38 -5.46
N SER A 10 3.18 -10.14 -6.02
CA SER A 10 2.96 -9.06 -6.99
C SER A 10 3.27 -7.68 -6.41
N VAL A 11 2.79 -7.39 -5.20
CA VAL A 11 3.07 -6.13 -4.48
C VAL A 11 4.56 -5.95 -4.25
N MET A 12 5.24 -6.99 -3.73
CA MET A 12 6.68 -6.93 -3.46
C MET A 12 7.50 -6.74 -4.74
N ASN A 13 7.21 -7.51 -5.79
CA ASN A 13 7.97 -7.43 -7.04
C ASN A 13 7.79 -6.07 -7.73
N SER A 14 6.56 -5.53 -7.71
CA SER A 14 6.27 -4.20 -8.24
C SER A 14 7.01 -3.12 -7.46
N GLY A 15 6.99 -3.20 -6.12
CA GLY A 15 7.71 -2.26 -5.27
C GLY A 15 9.23 -2.31 -5.47
N LEU A 16 9.80 -3.51 -5.56
CA LEU A 16 11.24 -3.67 -5.84
C LEU A 16 11.62 -3.09 -7.22
N ALA A 17 10.77 -3.27 -8.23
CA ALA A 17 11.00 -2.68 -9.55
C ALA A 17 10.95 -1.15 -9.51
N LEU A 18 9.99 -0.56 -8.79
CA LEU A 18 9.90 0.90 -8.59
C LEU A 18 11.13 1.45 -7.85
N ALA A 19 11.51 0.82 -6.74
CA ALA A 19 12.67 1.21 -5.95
C ALA A 19 13.97 1.13 -6.77
N GLY A 20 14.13 0.08 -7.58
CA GLY A 20 15.33 -0.10 -8.42
C GLY A 20 15.38 0.83 -9.63
N HIS A 21 14.24 1.19 -10.22
CA HIS A 21 14.19 1.99 -11.43
C HIS A 21 14.08 3.50 -11.17
N PHE A 22 13.32 3.90 -10.16
CA PHE A 22 13.03 5.30 -9.83
C PHE A 22 13.60 5.76 -8.48
N GLY A 23 13.96 4.82 -7.60
CA GLY A 23 14.44 5.10 -6.25
C GLY A 23 15.96 4.93 -6.09
N ASP A 24 16.37 4.63 -4.86
CA ASP A 24 17.75 4.36 -4.47
C ASP A 24 18.08 2.86 -4.40
N GLY A 25 17.21 2.01 -4.96
CA GLY A 25 17.30 0.56 -4.87
C GLY A 25 16.86 -0.03 -3.53
N ARG A 26 16.40 0.78 -2.57
CA ARG A 26 15.85 0.31 -1.30
C ARG A 26 14.33 0.41 -1.31
N LEU A 27 13.67 -0.69 -0.93
CA LEU A 27 12.22 -0.75 -0.88
C LEU A 27 11.68 0.20 0.21
N GLY A 28 10.90 1.21 -0.20
CA GLY A 28 10.25 2.16 0.68
C GLY A 28 8.72 2.03 0.70
N ALA A 29 8.08 2.76 1.62
CA ALA A 29 6.62 2.77 1.76
C ALA A 29 5.89 3.26 0.49
N GLY A 30 6.47 4.24 -0.21
CA GLY A 30 5.92 4.76 -1.47
C GLY A 30 5.85 3.70 -2.56
N ASP A 31 6.85 2.83 -2.64
CA ASP A 31 6.94 1.77 -3.65
C ASP A 31 5.89 0.67 -3.43
N LEU A 32 5.43 0.50 -2.18
CA LEU A 32 4.43 -0.51 -1.80
C LEU A 32 3.00 0.03 -1.88
N ALA A 33 2.78 1.33 -1.69
CA ALA A 33 1.46 1.91 -1.47
C ALA A 33 0.48 1.62 -2.62
N ALA A 34 0.89 1.82 -3.88
CA ALA A 34 0.03 1.59 -5.03
C ALA A 34 -0.31 0.10 -5.22
N GLY A 35 0.67 -0.78 -5.00
CA GLY A 35 0.47 -2.23 -5.05
C GLY A 35 -0.49 -2.70 -3.96
N LEU A 36 -0.33 -2.21 -2.72
CA LEU A 36 -1.23 -2.52 -1.62
C LEU A 36 -2.65 -2.03 -1.88
N GLN A 37 -2.82 -0.81 -2.39
CA GLN A 37 -4.14 -0.28 -2.72
C GLN A 37 -4.85 -1.13 -3.78
N GLY A 38 -4.18 -1.51 -4.88
CA GLY A 38 -4.77 -2.40 -5.88
C GLY A 38 -5.02 -3.83 -5.39
N ALA A 39 -4.25 -4.28 -4.39
CA ALA A 39 -4.47 -5.59 -3.77
C ALA A 39 -5.66 -5.57 -2.79
N VAL A 40 -5.92 -4.45 -2.12
CA VAL A 40 -7.00 -4.32 -1.12
C VAL A 40 -8.31 -3.83 -1.74
N VAL A 41 -8.26 -2.81 -2.60
CA VAL A 41 -9.42 -2.17 -3.22
C VAL A 41 -9.78 -2.91 -4.51
N LYS A 42 -10.87 -3.67 -4.51
CA LYS A 42 -11.38 -4.38 -5.69
C LYS A 42 -12.58 -3.66 -6.30
N ASP A 43 -13.49 -3.18 -5.45
CA ASP A 43 -14.55 -2.25 -5.80
C ASP A 43 -14.10 -0.81 -5.49
N PRO A 44 -13.95 0.06 -6.50
CA PRO A 44 -13.42 1.41 -6.29
C PRO A 44 -14.35 2.33 -5.50
N VAL A 45 -15.61 1.96 -5.28
CA VAL A 45 -16.56 2.78 -4.51
C VAL A 45 -16.66 2.25 -3.09
N GLN A 46 -16.97 0.97 -2.92
CA GLN A 46 -17.21 0.38 -1.60
C GLN A 46 -15.91 0.15 -0.84
N ASP A 47 -14.92 -0.49 -1.48
CA ASP A 47 -13.68 -0.86 -0.78
C ASP A 47 -12.80 0.36 -0.52
N GLN A 48 -12.88 1.40 -1.36
CA GLN A 48 -12.12 2.63 -1.16
C GLN A 48 -12.53 3.34 0.13
N ILE A 49 -13.81 3.35 0.49
CA ILE A 49 -14.30 3.96 1.75
C ILE A 49 -13.74 3.18 2.95
N VAL A 50 -13.86 1.85 2.93
CA VAL A 50 -13.37 0.98 4.01
C VAL A 50 -11.85 1.08 4.16
N TRP A 51 -11.12 1.16 3.04
CA TRP A 51 -9.68 1.34 3.03
C TRP A 51 -9.26 2.66 3.67
N HIS A 52 -9.93 3.77 3.34
CA HIS A 52 -9.64 5.07 3.95
C HIS A 52 -9.87 5.06 5.46
N GLU A 53 -10.98 4.46 5.93
CA GLU A 53 -11.25 4.35 7.35
C GLU A 53 -10.18 3.53 8.06
N TYR A 54 -9.73 2.42 7.47
CA TYR A 54 -8.64 1.60 8.03
C TYR A 54 -7.31 2.39 8.10
N LEU A 55 -7.00 3.18 7.06
CA LEU A 55 -5.81 4.03 7.07
C LEU A 55 -5.86 5.06 8.21
N GLU A 56 -7.00 5.73 8.40
CA GLU A 56 -7.17 6.78 9.40
C GLU A 56 -7.26 6.25 10.84
N THR A 57 -7.86 5.07 11.05
CA THR A 57 -8.13 4.54 12.40
C THR A 57 -7.08 3.56 12.89
N VAL A 58 -6.45 2.79 11.99
CA VAL A 58 -5.51 1.72 12.37
C VAL A 58 -4.09 2.07 11.96
N VAL A 59 -3.87 2.40 10.69
CA VAL A 59 -2.50 2.57 10.16
C VAL A 59 -1.86 3.85 10.69
N LYS A 60 -2.63 4.93 10.82
CA LYS A 60 -2.18 6.21 11.38
C LYS A 60 -1.69 6.13 12.83
N GLU A 61 -2.40 5.36 13.65
CA GLU A 61 -2.13 5.23 15.09
C GLU A 61 -1.07 4.17 15.39
N ARG A 62 -0.77 3.27 14.44
CA ARG A 62 0.24 2.23 14.64
C ARG A 62 1.65 2.81 14.61
N GLU A 63 2.40 2.53 15.67
CA GLU A 63 3.80 2.92 15.77
C GLU A 63 4.63 2.32 14.62
N GLY A 64 5.50 3.13 14.03
CA GLY A 64 6.38 2.74 12.92
C GLY A 64 5.71 2.69 11.54
N TRP A 65 4.43 3.04 11.39
CA TRP A 65 3.68 2.93 10.12
C TRP A 65 3.34 4.28 9.47
N LYS A 66 3.89 5.39 9.99
CA LYS A 66 3.52 6.75 9.55
C LYS A 66 3.91 7.05 8.10
N ASP A 67 5.00 6.47 7.62
CA ASP A 67 5.44 6.55 6.23
C ASP A 67 4.47 5.84 5.29
N LEU A 68 4.05 4.61 5.63
CA LEU A 68 3.05 3.85 4.91
C LEU A 68 1.69 4.55 4.88
N TYR A 69 1.25 5.09 6.03
CA TYR A 69 0.06 5.91 6.12
C TYR A 69 0.08 7.07 5.11
N ARG A 70 1.16 7.87 5.13
CA ARG A 70 1.31 9.03 4.24
C ARG A 70 1.33 8.62 2.77
N ALA A 71 2.06 7.56 2.43
CA ALA A 71 2.16 7.06 1.08
C ALA A 71 0.80 6.60 0.53
N CYS A 72 0.04 5.82 1.30
CA CYS A 72 -1.29 5.38 0.90
C CYS A 72 -2.29 6.54 0.80
N ARG A 73 -2.20 7.56 1.68
CA ARG A 73 -3.10 8.73 1.63
C ARG A 73 -2.87 9.65 0.43
N GLN A 74 -1.70 9.62 -0.20
CA GLN A 74 -1.41 10.41 -1.40
C GLN A 74 -2.03 9.84 -2.69
N LEU A 75 -2.49 8.59 -2.65
CA LEU A 75 -3.09 7.87 -3.78
C LEU A 75 -4.62 8.00 -3.85
N GLY A 76 -5.22 8.63 -2.84
CA GLY A 76 -6.66 8.82 -2.68
C GLY A 76 -7.07 10.28 -2.78
#